data_AF-A0A8J3HNH3-F1
#
_entry.id   AF-A0A8J3HNH3-F1
#
_cell.length_a   1.000
_cell.length_b   1.000
_cell.length_c   1.000
_cell.angle_alpha   90.00
_cell.angle_beta   90.00
_cell.angle_gamma   90.00
#
_symmetry.space_group_name_H-M   'P 1'
#
loop_
_entity.id
_entity.type
_entity.pdbx_description
1 polymer ?
#
loop_
_entity_poly.entity_id
_entity_poly.type
_entity_poly.pdbx_seq_one_letter_code
_entity_poly.pdbx_strand_id
1 'polypeptide(L)'
;MMTTSRWLGYLSDESRVTATVPRLCDKVERRLSEITCTAQVFEAANLFALMLFRAGMTDDARTVCHAELAFALRRRGRSDWPETVAFAVQPQINLLRLDGYAGDHHRGLRGLQELAEISRTRGGALPDADISSPDWAVVPDWNLLRNTIRDVVIADTCKVTHRRSTAAALLEAAAVLRAHWPLSSHSGAQHAYEAPYLVDAVRAERDGVAAVGGIGRRSGLTRAIQLCHLASQLAQAGERGPAEAHAQTAQRFVAQAGSLTLQSRLTRLRIRCAIADTLHATGHVSRARAEFEQVVLELDGEDPALACDIVRRLGGPDSATAGQAPTTVGPERVRILLDRVMTTLTDGRH
;
A
#
# COMPACT_ATOMS: atom_id res chain seq x y z
N MET A 1 1.26 -27.39 12.89
CA MET A 1 2.10 -26.19 12.96
C MET A 1 1.73 -25.30 11.78
N MET A 2 0.93 -24.26 12.01
CA MET A 2 0.56 -23.28 10.99
C MET A 2 1.71 -22.28 10.81
N THR A 3 2.16 -22.08 9.58
CA THR A 3 3.26 -21.18 9.25
C THR A 3 2.79 -19.72 9.25
N THR A 4 3.63 -18.87 9.83
CA THR A 4 3.55 -17.40 10.00
C THR A 4 3.18 -16.58 8.75
N SER A 5 3.15 -17.18 7.55
CA SER A 5 2.94 -16.49 6.27
C SER A 5 1.48 -16.28 5.85
N ARG A 6 0.50 -16.98 6.44
CA ARG A 6 -0.91 -16.92 5.97
C ARG A 6 -1.71 -15.71 6.46
N TRP A 7 -1.33 -15.10 7.59
CA TRP A 7 -2.05 -13.95 8.16
C TRP A 7 -1.44 -12.63 7.68
N LEU A 8 -0.15 -12.68 7.32
CA LEU A 8 0.70 -11.53 7.01
C LEU A 8 0.77 -11.19 5.51
N GLY A 9 0.01 -11.88 4.64
CA GLY A 9 0.06 -11.66 3.19
C GLY A 9 -0.43 -10.28 2.70
N TYR A 10 -0.85 -9.37 3.59
CA TYR A 10 -1.66 -8.21 3.22
C TYR A 10 -1.29 -6.87 3.86
N LEU A 11 -0.47 -6.83 4.92
CA LEU A 11 -0.32 -5.60 5.70
C LEU A 11 0.80 -4.66 5.22
N SER A 12 1.64 -5.08 4.27
CA SER A 12 2.74 -4.26 3.75
C SER A 12 3.23 -4.73 2.37
N ASP A 13 2.36 -5.20 1.49
CA ASP A 13 2.80 -5.57 0.14
C ASP A 13 2.92 -4.31 -0.73
N GLU A 14 3.83 -3.39 -0.34
CA GLU A 14 4.38 -2.38 -1.25
C GLU A 14 5.02 -3.05 -2.50
N SER A 15 5.33 -4.34 -2.39
CA SER A 15 5.63 -5.26 -3.50
C SER A 15 4.51 -5.37 -4.56
N ARG A 16 3.24 -5.04 -4.22
CA ARG A 16 2.09 -4.99 -5.16
C ARG A 16 1.78 -3.58 -5.66
N VAL A 17 2.59 -2.57 -5.33
CA VAL A 17 2.38 -1.15 -5.72
C VAL A 17 2.22 -0.96 -7.22
N THR A 18 2.62 -1.93 -8.02
CA THR A 18 2.71 -1.78 -9.47
C THR A 18 1.71 -2.63 -10.27
N ALA A 19 0.81 -3.40 -9.64
CA ALA A 19 -0.19 -4.19 -10.36
C ALA A 19 -1.35 -3.33 -10.92
N THR A 20 -1.58 -3.39 -12.23
CA THR A 20 -2.70 -2.70 -12.90
C THR A 20 -4.05 -3.31 -12.52
N VAL A 21 -5.14 -2.56 -12.70
CA VAL A 21 -6.51 -3.04 -12.43
C VAL A 21 -6.83 -4.38 -13.13
N PRO A 22 -6.52 -4.59 -14.44
CA PRO A 22 -6.71 -5.89 -15.09
C PRO A 22 -6.01 -7.05 -14.39
N ARG A 23 -4.76 -6.86 -13.95
CA ARG A 23 -3.98 -7.90 -13.26
C ARG A 23 -4.54 -8.21 -11.88
N LEU A 24 -5.11 -7.22 -11.21
CA LEU A 24 -5.80 -7.43 -9.95
C LEU A 24 -7.09 -8.23 -10.16
N CYS A 25 -7.86 -7.98 -11.23
CA CYS A 25 -9.02 -8.80 -11.58
C CYS A 25 -8.66 -10.28 -11.74
N ASP A 26 -7.64 -10.60 -12.54
CA ASP A 26 -7.22 -12.00 -12.76
C ASP A 26 -6.82 -12.69 -11.44
N LYS A 27 -6.12 -11.95 -10.57
CA LYS A 27 -5.72 -12.47 -9.25
C LYS A 27 -6.93 -12.70 -8.35
N VAL A 28 -7.91 -11.79 -8.34
CA VAL A 28 -9.15 -11.95 -7.57
C VAL A 28 -9.93 -13.16 -8.06
N GLU A 29 -10.11 -13.31 -9.37
CA GLU A 29 -10.82 -14.45 -9.99
C GLU A 29 -10.23 -15.79 -9.57
N ARG A 30 -8.91 -15.91 -9.70
CA ARG A 30 -8.19 -17.11 -9.28
C ARG A 30 -8.36 -17.36 -7.78
N ARG A 31 -8.21 -16.33 -6.94
CA ARG A 31 -8.41 -16.47 -5.49
C ARG A 31 -9.81 -16.94 -5.14
N LEU A 32 -10.84 -16.38 -5.77
CA LEU A 32 -12.23 -16.81 -5.58
C LEU A 32 -12.46 -18.28 -5.97
N SER A 33 -11.77 -18.79 -7.00
CA SER A 33 -11.87 -20.21 -7.39
C SER A 33 -11.11 -21.18 -6.47
N GLU A 34 -10.19 -20.67 -5.65
CA GLU A 34 -9.31 -21.46 -4.77
C GLU A 34 -9.74 -21.43 -3.30
N ILE A 35 -10.92 -20.85 -2.99
CA ILE A 35 -11.38 -20.70 -1.61
C ILE A 35 -11.73 -22.06 -1.01
N THR A 36 -11.03 -22.38 0.07
CA THR A 36 -11.20 -23.59 0.88
C THR A 36 -11.25 -23.29 2.37
N CYS A 37 -10.90 -22.08 2.80
CA CYS A 37 -10.92 -21.67 4.21
C CYS A 37 -11.22 -20.17 4.40
N THR A 38 -11.58 -19.79 5.64
CA THR A 38 -11.88 -18.42 6.07
C THR A 38 -10.80 -17.41 5.68
N ALA A 39 -9.53 -17.77 5.85
CA ALA A 39 -8.41 -16.89 5.51
C ALA A 39 -8.48 -16.45 4.04
N GLN A 40 -8.72 -17.39 3.11
CA GLN A 40 -8.78 -17.12 1.68
C GLN A 40 -9.96 -16.24 1.27
N VAL A 41 -11.05 -16.22 2.06
CA VAL A 41 -12.17 -15.29 1.87
C VAL A 41 -11.71 -13.86 2.11
N PHE A 42 -11.08 -13.58 3.26
CA PHE A 42 -10.51 -12.26 3.56
C PHE A 42 -9.42 -11.87 2.55
N GLU A 43 -8.57 -12.82 2.15
CA GLU A 43 -7.55 -12.58 1.12
C GLU A 43 -8.15 -12.07 -0.20
N ALA A 44 -9.19 -12.74 -0.69
CA ALA A 44 -9.85 -12.41 -1.95
C ALA A 44 -10.59 -11.07 -1.86
N ALA A 45 -11.35 -10.87 -0.77
CA ALA A 45 -12.13 -9.66 -0.56
C ALA A 45 -11.24 -8.42 -0.39
N ASN A 46 -10.18 -8.51 0.42
CA ASN A 46 -9.22 -7.42 0.59
C ASN A 46 -8.49 -7.07 -0.72
N LEU A 47 -8.11 -8.08 -1.51
CA LEU A 47 -7.51 -7.85 -2.83
C LEU A 47 -8.48 -7.14 -3.79
N PHE A 48 -9.76 -7.51 -3.73
CA PHE A 48 -10.80 -6.90 -4.53
C PHE A 48 -11.11 -5.46 -4.08
N ALA A 49 -11.14 -5.19 -2.77
CA ALA A 49 -11.27 -3.83 -2.24
C ALA A 49 -10.12 -2.92 -2.72
N LEU A 50 -8.88 -3.43 -2.74
CA LEU A 50 -7.73 -2.70 -3.30
C LEU A 50 -7.91 -2.43 -4.81
N MET A 51 -8.41 -3.41 -5.56
CA MET A 51 -8.69 -3.26 -6.99
C MET A 51 -9.73 -2.17 -7.24
N LEU A 52 -10.86 -2.18 -6.52
CA LEU A 52 -11.92 -1.18 -6.61
C LEU A 52 -11.40 0.22 -6.28
N PHE A 53 -10.63 0.34 -5.20
CA PHE A 53 -10.01 1.61 -4.83
C PHE A 53 -9.10 2.14 -5.96
N ARG A 54 -8.26 1.29 -6.57
CA ARG A 54 -7.40 1.67 -7.70
C ARG A 54 -8.19 2.02 -8.97
N ALA A 55 -9.38 1.45 -9.15
CA ALA A 55 -10.28 1.80 -10.24
C ALA A 55 -11.06 3.10 -9.97
N GLY A 56 -10.85 3.76 -8.82
CA GLY A 56 -11.60 4.95 -8.41
C GLY A 56 -12.98 4.65 -7.80
N MET A 57 -13.34 3.37 -7.67
CA MET A 57 -14.63 2.90 -7.13
C MET A 57 -14.58 2.85 -5.60
N THR A 58 -14.45 4.02 -4.98
CA THR A 58 -14.20 4.17 -3.53
C THR A 58 -15.36 3.66 -2.67
N ASP A 59 -16.61 3.92 -3.09
CA ASP A 59 -17.79 3.50 -2.34
C ASP A 59 -18.01 1.98 -2.39
N ASP A 60 -17.71 1.35 -3.53
CA ASP A 60 -17.73 -0.10 -3.65
C ASP A 60 -16.63 -0.74 -2.81
N ALA A 61 -15.42 -0.16 -2.80
CA ALA A 61 -14.33 -0.62 -1.94
C ALA A 61 -14.72 -0.56 -0.45
N ARG A 62 -15.39 0.52 -0.03
CA ARG A 62 -15.94 0.69 1.32
C ARG A 62 -17.00 -0.37 1.63
N THR A 63 -17.90 -0.63 0.69
CA THR A 63 -18.95 -1.65 0.82
C THR A 63 -18.36 -3.04 1.06
N VAL A 64 -17.33 -3.42 0.30
CA VAL A 64 -16.62 -4.69 0.48
C VAL A 64 -15.96 -4.76 1.86
N CYS A 65 -15.28 -3.70 2.31
CA CYS A 65 -14.64 -3.69 3.63
C CYS A 65 -15.66 -3.86 4.79
N HIS A 66 -16.81 -3.20 4.71
CA HIS A 66 -17.89 -3.40 5.69
C HIS A 66 -18.46 -4.82 5.63
N ALA A 67 -18.59 -5.40 4.44
CA ALA A 67 -19.03 -6.78 4.28
C ALA A 67 -18.02 -7.79 4.87
N GLU A 68 -16.71 -7.54 4.76
CA GLU A 68 -15.67 -8.32 5.43
C GLU A 68 -15.78 -8.26 6.96
N LEU A 69 -16.02 -7.07 7.52
CA LEU A 69 -16.23 -6.91 8.97
C LEU A 69 -17.52 -7.60 9.43
N ALA A 70 -18.60 -7.49 8.67
CA ALA A 70 -19.86 -8.19 8.97
C ALA A 70 -19.68 -9.73 8.87
N PHE A 71 -18.91 -10.21 7.88
CA PHE A 71 -18.53 -11.62 7.77
C PHE A 71 -17.74 -12.08 8.99
N ALA A 72 -16.75 -11.28 9.45
CA ALA A 72 -16.01 -11.57 10.67
C ALA A 72 -16.94 -11.76 11.86
N LEU A 73 -17.83 -10.79 12.12
CA LEU A 73 -18.76 -10.82 13.25
C LEU A 73 -19.71 -12.03 13.23
N ARG A 74 -20.15 -12.50 12.05
CA ARG A 74 -20.96 -13.73 11.92
C ARG A 74 -20.21 -15.00 12.33
N ARG A 75 -18.88 -14.96 12.40
CA ARG A 75 -18.06 -16.09 12.86
C ARG A 75 -17.80 -16.08 14.37
N ARG A 76 -18.30 -15.07 15.10
CA ARG A 76 -18.19 -15.04 16.55
C ARG A 76 -18.72 -16.33 17.17
N GLY A 77 -17.93 -16.94 18.04
CA GLY A 77 -18.24 -18.22 18.69
C GLY A 77 -17.92 -19.47 17.86
N ARG A 78 -17.44 -19.35 16.62
CA ARG A 78 -16.89 -20.47 15.85
C ARG A 78 -15.46 -20.80 16.31
N SER A 79 -14.98 -21.99 16.02
CA SER A 79 -13.64 -22.45 16.41
C SER A 79 -12.51 -21.60 15.81
N ASP A 80 -12.75 -20.96 14.67
CA ASP A 80 -11.81 -20.07 13.98
C ASP A 80 -11.98 -18.59 14.34
N TRP A 81 -12.82 -18.27 15.35
CA TRP A 81 -13.00 -16.90 15.83
C TRP A 81 -11.67 -16.20 16.19
N PRO A 82 -10.74 -16.83 16.93
CA PRO A 82 -9.47 -16.19 17.28
C PRO A 82 -8.64 -15.72 16.08
N GLU A 83 -8.69 -16.47 14.98
CA GLU A 83 -7.98 -16.16 13.73
C GLU A 83 -8.74 -15.09 12.93
N THR A 84 -10.07 -15.21 12.92
CA THR A 84 -10.98 -14.24 12.27
C THR A 84 -10.86 -12.83 12.84
N VAL A 85 -10.67 -12.70 14.16
CA VAL A 85 -10.40 -11.41 14.82
C VAL A 85 -9.17 -10.73 14.22
N ALA A 86 -8.11 -11.49 13.95
CA ALA A 86 -6.90 -10.93 13.33
C ALA A 86 -7.13 -10.54 11.87
N PHE A 87 -7.89 -11.32 11.10
CA PHE A 87 -8.22 -10.98 9.71
C PHE A 87 -9.07 -9.70 9.60
N ALA A 88 -9.98 -9.46 10.55
CA ALA A 88 -10.85 -8.28 10.57
C ALA A 88 -10.09 -6.94 10.73
N VAL A 89 -8.84 -6.96 11.20
CA VAL A 89 -8.02 -5.76 11.32
C VAL A 89 -7.69 -5.16 9.95
N GLN A 90 -7.55 -5.97 8.90
CA GLN A 90 -7.22 -5.49 7.55
C GLN A 90 -8.32 -4.63 6.90
N PRO A 91 -9.60 -5.07 6.82
CA PRO A 91 -10.67 -4.23 6.28
C PRO A 91 -10.89 -2.98 7.14
N GLN A 92 -10.67 -3.04 8.46
CA GLN A 92 -10.67 -1.84 9.31
C GLN A 92 -9.59 -0.83 8.87
N ILE A 93 -8.35 -1.28 8.68
CA ILE A 93 -7.26 -0.42 8.20
C ILE A 93 -7.61 0.18 6.84
N ASN A 94 -8.22 -0.60 5.94
CA ASN A 94 -8.65 -0.10 4.64
C ASN A 94 -9.69 1.02 4.77
N LEU A 95 -10.72 0.86 5.62
CA LEU A 95 -11.71 1.91 5.87
C LEU A 95 -11.05 3.21 6.35
N LEU A 96 -10.12 3.11 7.30
CA LEU A 96 -9.36 4.27 7.80
C LEU A 96 -8.51 4.93 6.71
N ARG A 97 -7.94 4.14 5.79
CA ARG A 97 -7.22 4.67 4.62
C ARG A 97 -8.16 5.37 3.64
N LEU A 98 -9.34 4.79 3.38
CA LEU A 98 -10.34 5.41 2.50
C LEU A 98 -10.80 6.76 3.06
N ASP A 99 -11.06 6.84 4.36
CA ASP A 99 -11.37 8.10 5.05
C ASP A 99 -10.19 9.07 5.05
N GLY A 100 -9.01 8.59 5.46
CA GLY A 100 -7.81 9.42 5.61
C GLY A 100 -7.28 9.99 4.29
N TYR A 101 -7.39 9.23 3.20
CA TYR A 101 -6.85 9.64 1.90
C TYR A 101 -7.86 10.40 1.04
N ALA A 102 -9.11 9.92 0.97
CA ALA A 102 -10.11 10.40 0.03
C ALA A 102 -11.34 11.04 0.68
N GLY A 103 -11.56 10.83 1.99
CA GLY A 103 -12.78 11.25 2.68
C GLY A 103 -12.52 12.15 3.89
N ASP A 104 -13.18 11.82 5.00
CA ASP A 104 -13.04 12.54 6.27
C ASP A 104 -11.71 12.20 6.96
N HIS A 105 -10.72 13.06 6.73
CA HIS A 105 -9.40 12.89 7.31
C HIS A 105 -9.40 12.90 8.86
N HIS A 106 -10.30 13.63 9.50
CA HIS A 106 -10.40 13.64 10.96
C HIS A 106 -10.89 12.29 11.48
N ARG A 107 -11.85 11.68 10.77
CA ARG A 107 -12.29 10.31 11.05
C ARG A 107 -11.14 9.32 10.88
N GLY A 108 -10.41 9.40 9.77
CA GLY A 108 -9.24 8.53 9.52
C GLY A 108 -8.18 8.64 10.61
N LEU A 109 -7.79 9.85 11.00
CA LEU A 109 -6.79 10.07 12.07
C LEU A 109 -7.29 9.59 13.44
N ARG A 110 -8.57 9.80 13.76
CA ARG A 110 -9.16 9.31 15.02
C ARG A 110 -9.15 7.78 15.08
N GLY A 111 -9.56 7.10 14.02
CA GLY A 111 -9.53 5.64 13.99
C GLY A 111 -8.10 5.07 14.03
N LEU A 112 -7.10 5.77 13.47
CA LEU A 112 -5.69 5.40 13.63
C LEU A 112 -5.21 5.57 15.08
N GLN A 113 -5.71 6.57 15.82
CA GLN A 113 -5.45 6.70 17.25
C GLN A 113 -6.11 5.59 18.06
N GLU A 114 -7.32 5.16 17.70
CA GLU A 114 -8.00 4.01 18.32
C GLU A 114 -7.23 2.70 18.07
N LEU A 115 -6.71 2.48 16.85
CA LEU A 115 -5.81 1.36 16.56
C LEU A 115 -4.48 1.46 17.31
N ALA A 116 -3.95 2.68 17.50
CA ALA A 116 -2.76 2.91 18.33
C ALA A 116 -2.99 2.45 19.77
N GLU A 117 -4.16 2.76 20.33
CA GLU A 117 -4.55 2.33 21.68
C GLU A 117 -4.60 0.80 21.78
N ILE A 118 -5.28 0.14 20.85
CA ILE A 118 -5.35 -1.33 20.76
C ILE A 118 -3.95 -1.94 20.73
N SER A 119 -3.03 -1.39 19.94
CA SER A 119 -1.65 -1.88 19.87
C SER A 119 -0.88 -1.69 21.18
N ARG A 120 -1.12 -0.60 21.93
CA ARG A 120 -0.40 -0.31 23.18
C ARG A 120 -0.92 -1.10 24.37
N THR A 121 -2.23 -1.13 24.54
CA THR A 121 -2.85 -1.62 25.78
C THR A 121 -3.58 -2.95 25.60
N ARG A 122 -3.73 -3.45 24.37
CA ARG A 122 -4.67 -4.53 24.03
C ARG A 122 -6.12 -4.18 24.44
N GLY A 123 -6.39 -2.89 24.64
CA GLY A 123 -7.67 -2.34 25.06
C GLY A 123 -8.38 -1.59 23.92
N GLY A 124 -9.70 -1.45 24.03
CA GLY A 124 -10.52 -0.75 23.02
C GLY A 124 -11.21 -1.69 22.03
N ALA A 125 -11.88 -1.08 21.05
CA ALA A 125 -12.64 -1.75 20.00
C ALA A 125 -12.27 -1.23 18.61
N LEU A 126 -12.47 -2.06 17.58
CA LEU A 126 -12.30 -1.60 16.21
C LEU A 126 -13.29 -0.46 15.89
N PRO A 127 -12.86 0.61 15.21
CA PRO A 127 -13.70 1.76 14.90
C PRO A 127 -15.02 1.43 14.17
N ASP A 128 -15.00 0.44 13.27
CA ASP A 128 -16.11 0.08 12.37
C ASP A 128 -16.69 -1.32 12.66
N ALA A 129 -16.26 -1.99 13.73
CA ALA A 129 -16.78 -3.30 14.10
C ALA A 129 -16.81 -3.49 15.61
N ASP A 130 -17.82 -4.20 16.10
CA ASP A 130 -17.94 -4.60 17.50
C ASP A 130 -16.90 -5.68 17.88
N ILE A 131 -15.61 -5.52 17.55
CA ILE A 131 -14.53 -6.42 17.94
C ILE A 131 -13.73 -5.68 19.01
N SER A 132 -13.70 -6.23 20.23
CA SER A 132 -13.27 -5.48 21.42
C SER A 132 -12.25 -6.24 22.27
N SER A 133 -11.93 -5.71 23.46
CA SER A 133 -10.88 -6.26 24.34
C SER A 133 -11.01 -7.75 24.69
N PRO A 134 -12.22 -8.30 24.95
CA PRO A 134 -12.39 -9.74 25.12
C PRO A 134 -12.00 -10.55 23.87
N ASP A 135 -12.24 -10.01 22.67
CA ASP A 135 -11.88 -10.66 21.41
C ASP A 135 -10.35 -10.60 21.17
N TRP A 136 -9.70 -9.50 21.56
CA TRP A 136 -8.23 -9.42 21.50
C TRP A 136 -7.56 -10.46 22.37
N ALA A 137 -8.16 -10.83 23.50
CA ALA A 137 -7.60 -11.76 24.48
C ALA A 137 -7.39 -13.17 23.90
N VAL A 138 -8.23 -13.59 22.94
CA VAL A 138 -8.18 -14.94 22.36
C VAL A 138 -7.23 -15.07 21.18
N VAL A 139 -6.73 -13.96 20.61
CA VAL A 139 -5.82 -13.99 19.45
C VAL A 139 -4.51 -14.75 19.78
N PRO A 140 -4.19 -15.86 19.09
CA PRO A 140 -3.05 -16.72 19.43
C PRO A 140 -1.70 -16.01 19.33
N ASP A 141 -1.49 -15.24 18.25
CA ASP A 141 -0.24 -14.52 17.97
C ASP A 141 -0.40 -13.01 18.18
N TRP A 142 -0.92 -12.60 19.34
CA TRP A 142 -1.19 -11.19 19.64
C TRP A 142 0.01 -10.27 19.38
N ASN A 143 1.23 -10.65 19.77
CA ASN A 143 2.42 -9.82 19.57
C ASN A 143 2.69 -9.54 18.08
N LEU A 144 2.41 -10.51 17.21
CA LEU A 144 2.56 -10.33 15.77
C LEU A 144 1.53 -9.33 15.26
N LEU A 145 0.25 -9.55 15.54
CA LEU A 145 -0.84 -8.64 15.17
C LEU A 145 -0.60 -7.22 15.69
N ARG A 146 -0.20 -7.09 16.96
CA ARG A 146 0.15 -5.84 17.62
C ARG A 146 1.23 -5.07 16.88
N ASN A 147 2.33 -5.75 16.52
CA ASN A 147 3.43 -5.14 15.79
C ASN A 147 2.98 -4.68 14.40
N THR A 148 2.08 -5.42 13.75
CA THR A 148 1.56 -5.00 12.46
C THR A 148 0.63 -3.81 12.56
N ILE A 149 -0.28 -3.78 13.54
CA ILE A 149 -1.13 -2.61 13.81
C ILE A 149 -0.24 -1.38 14.10
N ARG A 150 0.79 -1.55 14.93
CA ARG A 150 1.76 -0.48 15.24
C ARG A 150 2.39 0.07 13.96
N ASP A 151 2.93 -0.80 13.11
CA ASP A 151 3.66 -0.38 11.92
C ASP A 151 2.73 0.36 10.93
N VAL A 152 1.48 -0.10 10.81
CA VAL A 152 0.43 0.58 10.04
C VAL A 152 0.09 1.94 10.63
N VAL A 153 -0.16 2.02 11.94
CA VAL A 153 -0.49 3.29 12.63
C VAL A 153 0.62 4.31 12.40
N ILE A 154 1.89 3.92 12.55
CA ILE A 154 3.01 4.84 12.38
C ILE A 154 3.06 5.36 10.94
N ALA A 155 2.99 4.47 9.95
CA ALA A 155 3.09 4.84 8.55
C ALA A 155 1.86 5.65 8.07
N ASP A 156 0.65 5.15 8.31
CA ASP A 156 -0.57 5.75 7.75
C ASP A 156 -0.92 7.07 8.45
N THR A 157 -0.64 7.24 9.73
CA THR A 157 -0.79 8.55 10.40
C THR A 157 0.08 9.61 9.73
N CYS A 158 1.34 9.28 9.43
CA CYS A 158 2.24 10.19 8.74
C CYS A 158 1.77 10.48 7.31
N LYS A 159 1.29 9.46 6.58
CA LYS A 159 0.77 9.61 5.21
C LYS A 159 -0.48 10.51 5.16
N VAL A 160 -1.46 10.27 6.04
CA VAL A 160 -2.70 11.05 6.12
C VAL A 160 -2.38 12.50 6.48
N THR A 161 -1.58 12.72 7.54
CA THR A 161 -1.20 14.08 7.97
C THR A 161 -0.43 14.82 6.88
N HIS A 162 0.51 14.16 6.20
CA HIS A 162 1.27 14.79 5.13
C HIS A 162 0.40 15.25 3.95
N ARG A 163 -0.61 14.47 3.55
CA ARG A 163 -1.46 14.79 2.40
C ARG A 163 -2.37 16.00 2.61
N ARG A 164 -2.72 16.31 3.86
CA ARG A 164 -3.79 17.28 4.18
C ARG A 164 -3.38 18.41 5.13
N SER A 165 -2.22 18.31 5.80
CA SER A 165 -1.84 19.23 6.87
C SER A 165 -0.54 20.00 6.57
N THR A 166 -0.24 20.98 7.43
CA THR A 166 1.03 21.72 7.38
C THR A 166 2.20 20.83 7.81
N ALA A 167 3.42 21.24 7.42
CA ALA A 167 4.65 20.60 7.89
C ALA A 167 4.71 20.46 9.42
N ALA A 168 4.17 21.44 10.15
CA ALA A 168 4.13 21.43 11.62
C ALA A 168 3.33 20.24 12.17
N ALA A 169 2.11 20.01 11.65
CA ALA A 169 1.26 18.90 12.07
C ALA A 169 1.91 17.53 11.81
N LEU A 170 2.58 17.37 10.67
CA LEU A 170 3.32 16.15 10.36
C LEU A 170 4.46 15.91 11.37
N LEU A 171 5.23 16.95 11.69
CA LEU A 171 6.33 16.85 12.65
C LEU A 171 5.84 16.54 14.06
N GLU A 172 4.74 17.15 14.48
CA GLU A 172 4.10 16.90 15.78
C GLU A 172 3.61 15.46 15.89
N ALA A 173 2.82 15.00 14.92
CA ALA A 173 2.34 13.61 14.88
C ALA A 173 3.51 12.62 14.90
N ALA A 174 4.54 12.88 14.10
CA ALA A 174 5.73 12.04 14.07
C ALA A 174 6.51 12.05 15.39
N ALA A 175 6.56 13.18 16.11
CA ALA A 175 7.19 13.25 17.43
C ALA A 175 6.45 12.40 18.46
N VAL A 176 5.12 12.48 18.49
CA VAL A 176 4.27 11.65 19.36
C VAL A 176 4.48 10.16 19.08
N LEU A 177 4.47 9.76 17.80
CA LEU A 177 4.67 8.37 17.39
C LEU A 177 6.06 7.84 17.81
N ARG A 178 7.12 8.64 17.64
CA ARG A 178 8.49 8.26 18.05
C ARG A 178 8.62 8.15 19.57
N ALA A 179 7.92 8.99 20.34
CA ALA A 179 7.91 8.90 21.79
C ALA A 179 7.25 7.60 22.27
N HIS A 180 6.20 7.13 21.58
CA HIS A 180 5.54 5.87 21.91
C HIS A 180 6.31 4.64 21.42
N TRP A 181 7.00 4.71 20.27
CA TRP A 181 7.69 3.58 19.67
C TRP A 181 9.12 3.95 19.20
N PRO A 182 10.07 4.10 20.14
CA PRO A 182 11.43 4.56 19.84
C PRO A 182 12.32 3.55 19.08
N LEU A 183 11.89 2.28 18.99
CA LEU A 183 12.67 1.16 18.44
C LEU A 183 11.99 0.49 17.25
N SER A 184 11.08 1.17 16.52
CA SER A 184 10.53 0.56 15.31
C SER A 184 11.66 0.37 14.28
N SER A 185 12.05 -0.89 14.07
CA SER A 185 13.15 -1.29 13.19
C SER A 185 12.84 -1.14 11.70
N HIS A 186 11.58 -0.82 11.37
CA HIS A 186 11.14 -0.62 9.99
C HIS A 186 11.24 0.86 9.60
N SER A 187 12.19 1.14 8.73
CA SER A 187 12.22 2.37 7.93
C SER A 187 11.59 2.07 6.56
N GLY A 188 10.66 2.93 6.17
CA GLY A 188 9.94 2.84 4.91
C GLY A 188 9.44 4.23 4.55
N ALA A 189 9.26 4.48 3.26
CA ALA A 189 8.87 5.79 2.75
C ALA A 189 7.65 6.33 3.54
N GLN A 190 7.81 7.49 4.17
CA GLN A 190 6.76 8.16 4.99
C GLN A 190 6.53 7.58 6.39
N HIS A 191 7.55 6.95 7.00
CA HIS A 191 7.57 6.61 8.43
C HIS A 191 7.79 7.84 9.33
N ALA A 192 7.42 7.78 10.62
CA ALA A 192 7.59 8.88 11.58
C ALA A 192 9.05 9.39 11.73
N TYR A 193 10.06 8.54 11.53
CA TYR A 193 11.47 8.95 11.51
C TYR A 193 11.86 9.73 10.24
N GLU A 194 11.09 9.61 9.18
CA GLU A 194 11.34 10.28 7.90
C GLU A 194 10.59 11.60 7.74
N ALA A 195 9.62 11.89 8.62
CA ALA A 195 8.84 13.12 8.58
C ALA A 195 9.70 14.40 8.54
N PRO A 196 10.78 14.57 9.34
CA PRO A 196 11.67 15.73 9.21
C PRO A 196 12.33 15.84 7.84
N TYR A 197 12.86 14.72 7.34
CA TYR A 197 13.51 14.66 6.04
C TYR A 197 12.56 15.04 4.90
N LEU A 198 11.30 14.60 5.00
CA LEU A 198 10.25 14.93 4.04
C LEU A 198 9.90 16.42 4.07
N VAL A 199 9.77 17.02 5.25
CA VAL A 199 9.51 18.46 5.38
C VAL A 199 10.64 19.29 4.78
N ASP A 200 11.90 18.92 5.06
CA ASP A 200 13.07 19.61 4.52
C ASP A 200 13.11 19.52 2.99
N ALA A 201 12.82 18.35 2.42
CA ALA A 201 12.77 18.17 0.97
C ALA A 201 11.65 18.97 0.29
N VAL A 202 10.46 19.05 0.92
CA VAL A 202 9.34 19.87 0.41
C VAL A 202 9.66 21.36 0.48
N ARG A 203 10.37 21.82 1.51
CA ARG A 203 10.86 23.21 1.61
C ARG A 203 11.86 23.51 0.49
N ALA A 204 12.86 22.63 0.31
CA ALA A 204 13.85 22.79 -0.75
C ALA A 204 13.23 22.81 -2.17
N GLU A 205 12.19 22.02 -2.42
CA GLU A 205 11.43 22.07 -3.68
C GLU A 205 10.81 23.46 -3.93
N ARG A 206 10.24 24.07 -2.89
CA ARG A 206 9.66 25.43 -2.96
C ARG A 206 10.73 26.50 -3.15
N ASP A 207 11.87 26.33 -2.50
CA ASP A 207 13.00 27.27 -2.54
C ASP A 207 13.82 27.15 -3.84
N GLY A 208 13.51 26.16 -4.68
CA GLY A 208 14.03 26.03 -6.04
C GLY A 208 15.25 25.14 -6.18
N VAL A 209 15.75 25.05 -7.42
CA VAL A 209 16.75 24.05 -7.86
C VAL A 209 18.04 24.09 -7.03
N ALA A 210 18.48 25.27 -6.61
CA ALA A 210 19.68 25.44 -5.80
C ALA A 210 19.52 24.82 -4.39
N ALA A 211 18.34 24.97 -3.77
CA ALA A 211 18.05 24.43 -2.44
C ALA A 211 17.93 22.90 -2.47
N VAL A 212 17.38 22.33 -3.56
CA VAL A 212 17.35 20.89 -3.79
C VAL A 212 18.77 20.30 -3.76
N GLY A 213 19.76 21.01 -4.34
CA GLY A 213 21.18 20.61 -4.29
C GLY A 213 21.82 20.56 -2.90
N GLY A 214 21.22 21.18 -1.88
CA GLY A 214 21.73 21.25 -0.52
C GLY A 214 21.13 20.24 0.46
N ILE A 215 20.16 19.42 0.06
CA ILE A 215 19.48 18.53 1.01
C ILE A 215 20.25 17.24 1.27
N GLY A 216 20.11 16.70 2.48
CA GLY A 216 20.68 15.41 2.85
C GLY A 216 20.15 14.26 1.99
N ARG A 217 21.01 13.26 1.72
CA ARG A 217 20.71 12.11 0.83
C ARG A 217 19.39 11.40 1.16
N ARG A 218 19.09 11.22 2.45
CA ARG A 218 17.85 10.56 2.92
C ARG A 218 16.61 11.38 2.58
N SER A 219 16.66 12.70 2.77
CA SER A 219 15.58 13.63 2.42
C SER A 219 15.27 13.62 0.92
N GLY A 220 16.31 13.66 0.08
CA GLY A 220 16.13 13.61 -1.37
C GLY A 220 15.52 12.29 -1.84
N LEU A 221 16.00 11.17 -1.30
CA LEU A 221 15.51 9.86 -1.73
C LEU A 221 14.06 9.60 -1.33
N THR A 222 13.67 9.91 -0.09
CA THR A 222 12.28 9.79 0.35
C THR A 222 11.34 10.65 -0.50
N ARG A 223 11.75 11.88 -0.86
CA ARG A 223 10.95 12.77 -1.71
C ARG A 223 10.89 12.28 -3.16
N ALA A 224 11.98 11.77 -3.72
CA ALA A 224 12.00 11.23 -5.08
C ALA A 224 10.99 10.10 -5.27
N ILE A 225 10.92 9.15 -4.33
CA ILE A 225 9.98 8.03 -4.38
C ILE A 225 8.52 8.52 -4.45
N GLN A 226 8.18 9.51 -3.63
CA GLN A 226 6.84 10.09 -3.63
C GLN A 226 6.51 10.77 -4.96
N LEU A 227 7.46 11.53 -5.51
CA LEU A 227 7.28 12.22 -6.78
C LEU A 227 7.11 11.23 -7.94
N CYS A 228 7.82 10.10 -7.94
CA CYS A 228 7.57 9.01 -8.90
C CYS A 228 6.14 8.44 -8.76
N HIS A 229 5.67 8.21 -7.53
CA HIS A 229 4.32 7.71 -7.31
C HIS A 229 3.24 8.70 -7.80
N LEU A 230 3.39 9.98 -7.48
CA LEU A 230 2.49 11.05 -7.93
C LEU A 230 2.49 11.17 -9.45
N ALA A 231 3.68 11.17 -10.07
CA ALA A 231 3.80 11.22 -11.52
C ALA A 231 3.10 10.05 -12.22
N SER A 232 3.24 8.83 -11.70
CA SER A 232 2.55 7.65 -12.23
C SER A 232 1.04 7.77 -12.13
N GLN A 233 0.51 8.23 -10.99
CA GLN A 233 -0.92 8.45 -10.79
C GLN A 233 -1.48 9.50 -11.76
N LEU A 234 -0.80 10.64 -11.90
CA LEU A 234 -1.20 11.72 -12.80
C LEU A 234 -1.17 11.27 -14.27
N ALA A 235 -0.15 10.52 -14.67
CA ALA A 235 -0.06 9.98 -16.02
C ALA A 235 -1.21 8.99 -16.31
N GLN A 236 -1.59 8.15 -15.34
CA GLN A 236 -2.75 7.25 -15.45
C GLN A 236 -4.07 8.02 -15.54
N ALA A 237 -4.18 9.17 -14.87
CA ALA A 237 -5.32 10.07 -14.96
C ALA A 237 -5.34 10.91 -16.26
N GLY A 238 -4.32 10.80 -17.13
CA GLY A 238 -4.21 11.56 -18.37
C GLY A 238 -3.54 12.94 -18.21
N GLU A 239 -3.11 13.30 -17.01
CA GLU A 239 -2.45 14.58 -16.69
C GLU A 239 -0.94 14.54 -17.00
N ARG A 240 -0.60 14.47 -18.30
CA ARG A 240 0.78 14.25 -18.76
C ARG A 240 1.76 15.36 -18.36
N GLY A 241 1.36 16.63 -18.43
CA GLY A 241 2.24 17.76 -18.10
C GLY A 241 2.66 17.78 -16.62
N PRO A 242 1.71 17.76 -15.68
CA PRO A 242 2.01 17.61 -14.24
C PRO A 242 2.81 16.34 -13.93
N ALA A 243 2.48 15.21 -14.56
CA ALA A 243 3.23 13.97 -14.40
C ALA A 243 4.71 14.10 -14.79
N GLU A 244 4.98 14.73 -15.93
CA GLU A 244 6.34 14.97 -16.41
C GLU A 244 7.12 15.90 -15.47
N ALA A 245 6.50 16.98 -14.98
CA ALA A 245 7.13 17.90 -14.04
C ALA A 245 7.56 17.20 -12.72
N HIS A 246 6.69 16.35 -12.17
CA HIS A 246 7.04 15.55 -10.98
C HIS A 246 8.12 14.51 -11.27
N ALA A 247 8.09 13.86 -12.44
CA ALA A 247 9.12 12.91 -12.86
C ALA A 247 10.51 13.57 -12.99
N GLN A 248 10.58 14.76 -13.60
CA GLN A 248 11.82 15.52 -13.73
C GLN A 248 12.37 15.93 -12.35
N THR A 249 11.49 16.35 -11.44
CA THR A 249 11.88 16.71 -10.07
C THR A 249 12.39 15.50 -9.29
N ALA A 250 11.75 14.33 -9.44
CA ALA A 250 12.22 13.08 -8.85
C ALA A 250 13.63 12.71 -9.33
N GLN A 251 13.89 12.83 -10.64
CA GLN A 251 15.21 12.53 -11.22
C GLN A 251 16.30 13.44 -10.64
N ARG A 252 16.02 14.72 -10.40
CA ARG A 252 16.97 15.65 -9.76
C ARG A 252 17.35 15.19 -8.35
N PHE A 253 16.35 14.80 -7.54
CA PHE A 253 16.59 14.28 -6.21
C PHE A 253 17.39 12.97 -6.22
N VAL A 254 17.10 12.06 -7.15
CA VAL A 254 17.86 10.80 -7.30
C VAL A 254 19.31 11.08 -7.69
N ALA A 255 19.55 11.97 -8.64
CA ALA A 255 20.89 12.34 -9.07
C ALA A 255 21.72 12.96 -7.93
N GLN A 256 21.10 13.80 -7.10
CA GLN A 256 21.75 14.49 -5.98
C GLN A 256 21.93 13.62 -4.74
N ALA A 257 21.07 12.65 -4.51
CA ALA A 257 21.22 11.71 -3.41
C ALA A 257 22.52 10.90 -3.50
N GLY A 258 23.22 10.92 -4.65
CA GLY A 258 24.38 10.07 -4.91
C GLY A 258 23.99 8.60 -4.88
N SER A 259 24.91 7.69 -5.20
CA SER A 259 24.65 6.24 -5.25
C SER A 259 23.70 5.78 -4.13
N LEU A 260 22.70 4.95 -4.45
CA LEU A 260 21.67 4.39 -3.56
C LEU A 260 22.24 3.46 -2.45
N THR A 261 23.45 3.72 -1.95
CA THR A 261 24.29 2.84 -1.11
C THR A 261 23.86 2.74 0.35
N LEU A 262 22.72 3.34 0.73
CA LEU A 262 22.22 3.34 2.12
C LEU A 262 20.88 2.62 2.29
N GLN A 263 20.41 1.90 1.26
CA GLN A 263 19.19 1.09 1.35
C GLN A 263 19.50 -0.34 0.94
N SER A 264 18.69 -1.29 1.43
CA SER A 264 18.77 -2.67 0.97
C SER A 264 18.69 -2.71 -0.56
N ARG A 265 19.42 -3.65 -1.18
CA ARG A 265 19.46 -3.86 -2.64
C ARG A 265 18.05 -3.82 -3.24
N LEU A 266 17.10 -4.51 -2.60
CA LEU A 266 15.69 -4.56 -3.00
C LEU A 266 15.01 -3.18 -3.03
N THR A 267 15.25 -2.30 -2.06
CA THR A 267 14.66 -0.96 -2.08
C THR A 267 15.19 -0.14 -3.25
N ARG A 268 16.48 -0.25 -3.57
CA ARG A 268 17.05 0.42 -4.76
C ARG A 268 16.37 -0.05 -6.05
N LEU A 269 16.13 -1.36 -6.15
CA LEU A 269 15.45 -1.97 -7.30
C LEU A 269 14.01 -1.48 -7.41
N ARG A 270 13.29 -1.38 -6.28
CA ARG A 270 11.93 -0.81 -6.23
C ARG A 270 11.89 0.66 -6.66
N ILE A 271 12.87 1.46 -6.25
CA ILE A 271 13.01 2.86 -6.69
C ILE A 271 13.20 2.92 -8.21
N ARG A 272 14.11 2.11 -8.76
CA ARG A 272 14.32 2.03 -10.22
C ARG A 272 13.05 1.60 -10.95
N CYS A 273 12.29 0.63 -10.42
CA CYS A 273 10.99 0.26 -10.98
C CYS A 273 10.00 1.42 -10.97
N ALA A 274 9.93 2.19 -9.89
CA ALA A 274 9.05 3.37 -9.82
C ALA A 274 9.45 4.45 -10.84
N ILE A 275 10.75 4.65 -11.06
CA ILE A 275 11.28 5.53 -12.11
C ILE A 275 10.91 5.00 -13.49
N ALA A 276 11.10 3.70 -13.74
CA ALA A 276 10.78 3.05 -15.00
C ALA A 276 9.28 3.14 -15.32
N ASP A 277 8.42 2.85 -14.35
CA ASP A 277 6.96 3.01 -14.46
C ASP A 277 6.56 4.44 -14.79
N THR A 278 7.22 5.41 -14.15
CA THR A 278 6.99 6.84 -14.42
C THR A 278 7.38 7.20 -15.85
N LEU A 279 8.60 6.82 -16.28
CA LEU A 279 9.11 7.06 -17.62
C LEU A 279 8.20 6.42 -18.69
N HIS A 280 7.72 5.21 -18.43
CA HIS A 280 6.81 4.52 -19.34
C HIS A 280 5.48 5.28 -19.45
N ALA A 281 4.90 5.68 -18.31
CA ALA A 281 3.63 6.40 -18.27
C ALA A 281 3.69 7.79 -18.91
N THR A 282 4.85 8.46 -18.87
CA THR A 282 5.06 9.76 -19.54
C THR A 282 5.60 9.64 -20.98
N GLY A 283 5.63 8.45 -21.57
CA GLY A 283 5.95 8.23 -22.99
C GLY A 283 7.44 8.05 -23.32
N HIS A 284 8.33 7.96 -22.34
CA HIS A 284 9.75 7.68 -22.53
C HIS A 284 10.06 6.16 -22.51
N VAL A 285 9.38 5.40 -23.37
CA VAL A 285 9.39 3.93 -23.38
C VAL A 285 10.81 3.33 -23.43
N SER A 286 11.70 3.86 -24.27
CA SER A 286 13.07 3.34 -24.38
C SER A 286 13.90 3.54 -23.10
N ARG A 287 13.68 4.65 -22.37
CA ARG A 287 14.36 4.91 -21.10
C ARG A 287 13.79 4.05 -19.98
N ALA A 288 12.46 3.87 -19.95
CA ALA A 288 11.80 2.96 -19.02
C ALA A 288 12.32 1.53 -19.18
N ARG A 289 12.46 1.08 -20.44
CA ARG A 289 13.02 -0.22 -20.78
C ARG A 289 14.43 -0.42 -20.23
N ALA A 290 15.32 0.55 -20.43
CA ALA A 290 16.69 0.48 -19.90
C ALA A 290 16.74 0.36 -18.37
N GLU A 291 15.88 1.10 -17.65
CA GLU A 291 15.79 0.98 -16.18
C GLU A 291 15.27 -0.39 -15.74
N PHE A 292 14.25 -0.94 -16.41
CA PHE A 292 13.74 -2.28 -16.11
C PHE A 292 14.77 -3.38 -16.40
N GLU A 293 15.49 -3.30 -17.53
CA GLU A 293 16.57 -4.25 -17.87
C GLU A 293 17.68 -4.21 -16.81
N GLN A 294 18.05 -3.01 -16.34
CA GLN A 294 19.01 -2.85 -15.26
C GLN A 294 18.53 -3.48 -13.94
N VAL A 295 17.24 -3.36 -13.62
CA VAL A 295 16.67 -4.03 -12.42
C VAL A 295 16.71 -5.55 -12.55
N VAL A 296 16.40 -6.11 -13.73
CA VAL A 296 16.48 -7.56 -13.98
C VAL A 296 17.91 -8.06 -13.82
N LEU A 297 18.89 -7.33 -14.38
CA LEU A 297 20.32 -7.65 -14.23
C LEU A 297 20.76 -7.61 -12.77
N GLU A 298 20.28 -6.62 -12.00
CA GLU A 298 20.63 -6.45 -10.59
C GLU A 298 19.81 -7.34 -9.63
N LEU A 299 18.80 -8.10 -10.08
CA LEU A 299 17.92 -8.90 -9.21
C LEU A 299 18.49 -10.27 -8.79
N ASP A 300 19.36 -10.87 -9.62
CA ASP A 300 20.11 -12.12 -9.35
C ASP A 300 19.31 -13.23 -8.61
N GLY A 301 18.03 -13.40 -8.94
CA GLY A 301 17.16 -14.43 -8.36
C GLY A 301 16.63 -14.17 -6.93
N GLU A 302 16.96 -13.04 -6.30
CA GLU A 302 16.53 -12.72 -4.92
C GLU A 302 15.02 -12.49 -4.78
N ASP A 303 14.35 -11.99 -5.83
CA ASP A 303 12.90 -11.83 -5.87
C ASP A 303 12.34 -12.29 -7.24
N PRO A 304 12.06 -13.60 -7.38
CA PRO A 304 11.54 -14.16 -8.63
C PRO A 304 10.19 -13.55 -9.05
N ALA A 305 9.38 -13.10 -8.08
CA ALA A 305 8.10 -12.48 -8.37
C ALA A 305 8.28 -11.09 -9.00
N LEU A 306 9.19 -10.27 -8.47
CA LEU A 306 9.56 -8.99 -9.05
C LEU A 306 10.22 -9.15 -10.43
N ALA A 307 11.13 -10.13 -10.57
CA ALA A 307 11.79 -10.42 -11.85
C ALA A 307 10.78 -10.83 -12.93
N CYS A 308 9.86 -11.75 -12.64
CA CYS A 308 8.80 -12.14 -13.56
C CYS A 308 7.86 -10.97 -13.92
N ASP A 309 7.57 -10.08 -12.98
CA ASP A 309 6.74 -8.91 -13.24
C ASP A 309 7.43 -7.93 -14.21
N ILE A 310 8.73 -7.68 -14.03
CA ILE A 310 9.51 -6.80 -14.90
C ILE A 310 9.70 -7.41 -16.29
N VAL A 311 10.03 -8.71 -16.40
CA VAL A 311 10.16 -9.40 -17.70
C VAL A 311 8.84 -9.33 -18.50
N ARG A 312 7.69 -9.43 -17.83
CA ARG A 312 6.39 -9.23 -18.49
C ARG A 312 6.13 -7.79 -18.92
N ARG A 313 6.60 -6.79 -18.17
CA ARG A 313 6.53 -5.36 -18.56
C ARG A 313 7.45 -5.02 -19.73
N LEU A 314 8.60 -5.69 -19.82
CA LEU A 314 9.58 -5.55 -20.90
C LEU A 314 9.15 -6.22 -22.21
N GLY A 315 8.04 -6.96 -22.19
CA GLY A 315 7.53 -7.65 -23.38
C GLY A 315 8.21 -9.00 -23.64
N GLY A 316 8.48 -9.81 -22.60
CA GLY A 316 8.86 -11.23 -22.76
C GLY A 316 7.86 -12.04 -23.61
N PRO A 317 8.19 -13.27 -24.06
CA PRO A 317 7.58 -13.99 -25.20
C PRO A 317 6.04 -14.15 -25.24
N ASP A 318 5.32 -13.83 -24.17
CA ASP A 318 3.85 -13.68 -24.16
C ASP A 318 3.37 -12.33 -24.78
N SER A 319 4.30 -11.43 -25.15
CA SER A 319 4.06 -10.05 -25.58
C SER A 319 3.51 -9.86 -26.99
N ALA A 320 3.35 -10.92 -27.76
CA ALA A 320 2.64 -10.87 -29.04
C ALA A 320 1.17 -10.43 -28.90
N THR A 321 0.63 -10.39 -27.67
CA THR A 321 -0.69 -9.84 -27.34
C THR A 321 -0.64 -8.45 -26.68
N ALA A 322 0.53 -7.94 -26.32
CA ALA A 322 0.70 -6.67 -25.58
C ALA A 322 0.72 -5.41 -26.47
N GLY A 323 0.55 -5.57 -27.79
CA GLY A 323 0.28 -4.45 -28.71
C GLY A 323 -1.16 -3.94 -28.64
N GLN A 324 -2.03 -4.62 -27.89
CA GLN A 324 -3.33 -4.07 -27.51
C GLN A 324 -3.13 -3.24 -26.25
N ALA A 325 -3.59 -1.99 -26.28
CA ALA A 325 -3.76 -1.18 -25.08
C ALA A 325 -4.34 -2.05 -23.96
N PRO A 326 -3.90 -1.91 -22.68
CA PRO A 326 -4.43 -2.72 -21.60
C PRO A 326 -5.94 -2.72 -21.71
N THR A 327 -6.52 -3.88 -22.00
CA THR A 327 -7.97 -4.03 -22.15
C THR A 327 -8.55 -3.44 -20.89
N THR A 328 -9.27 -2.33 -21.04
CA THR A 328 -10.01 -1.74 -19.94
C THR A 328 -10.85 -2.87 -19.37
N VAL A 329 -10.72 -3.12 -18.06
CA VAL A 329 -11.59 -4.09 -17.41
C VAL A 329 -12.99 -3.56 -17.63
N GLY A 330 -13.78 -4.26 -18.43
CA GLY A 330 -15.14 -3.84 -18.72
C GLY A 330 -15.93 -3.72 -17.40
N PRO A 331 -16.79 -2.71 -17.24
CA PRO A 331 -17.59 -2.51 -16.02
C PRO A 331 -18.37 -3.78 -15.66
N GLU A 332 -18.76 -4.56 -16.66
CA GLU A 332 -19.43 -5.85 -16.49
C GLU A 332 -18.59 -6.89 -15.74
N ARG A 333 -17.28 -6.98 -16.03
CA ARG A 333 -16.38 -7.92 -15.34
C ARG A 333 -16.20 -7.52 -13.88
N VAL A 334 -16.09 -6.22 -13.59
CA VAL A 334 -16.02 -5.72 -12.21
C VAL A 334 -17.30 -6.05 -11.45
N ARG A 335 -18.47 -5.86 -12.09
CA ARG A 335 -19.78 -6.18 -11.51
C ARG A 335 -19.92 -7.66 -11.16
N ILE A 336 -19.56 -8.56 -12.09
CA ILE A 336 -19.57 -10.01 -11.84
C ILE A 336 -18.67 -10.38 -10.64
N LEU A 337 -17.49 -9.76 -10.53
CA LEU A 337 -16.60 -10.01 -9.40
C LEU A 337 -17.14 -9.48 -8.08
N LEU A 338 -17.76 -8.29 -8.11
CA LEU A 338 -18.42 -7.72 -6.93
C LEU A 338 -19.52 -8.66 -6.43
N ASP A 339 -20.41 -9.12 -7.31
CA ASP A 339 -21.49 -10.04 -6.96
C ASP A 339 -20.93 -11.35 -6.35
N ARG A 340 -19.86 -11.91 -6.93
CA ARG A 340 -19.22 -13.14 -6.42
C ARG A 340 -18.57 -12.94 -5.05
N VAL A 341 -17.82 -11.85 -4.86
CA VAL A 341 -17.20 -11.52 -3.56
C VAL A 341 -18.26 -11.32 -2.50
N MET A 342 -19.29 -10.52 -2.80
CA MET A 342 -20.39 -10.24 -1.87
C MET A 342 -21.20 -11.49 -1.53
N THR A 343 -21.44 -12.37 -2.50
CA THR A 343 -22.08 -13.67 -2.26
C THR A 343 -21.23 -14.54 -1.34
N THR A 344 -19.92 -14.61 -1.58
CA THR A 344 -19.00 -15.40 -0.75
C THR A 344 -18.97 -14.88 0.70
N LEU A 345 -18.93 -13.55 0.87
CA LEU A 345 -19.00 -12.92 2.19
C LEU A 345 -20.36 -13.18 2.86
N THR A 346 -21.46 -13.21 2.13
CA THR A 346 -22.82 -13.35 2.69
C THR A 346 -23.19 -14.79 3.02
N ASP A 347 -22.89 -15.74 2.13
CA ASP A 347 -23.31 -17.14 2.24
C ASP A 347 -22.71 -17.87 3.45
N GLY A 348 -21.62 -17.35 4.02
CA GLY A 348 -21.06 -17.84 5.28
C GLY A 348 -20.46 -19.26 5.23
N ARG A 349 -20.31 -19.83 4.01
CA ARG A 349 -19.59 -21.08 3.78
C ARG A 349 -18.09 -20.80 3.78
N HIS A 350 -17.33 -21.73 4.37
CA HIS A 350 -15.90 -21.68 4.70
C HIS A 350 -15.60 -20.89 5.96
#